data_AF-A0A223KUG1-F1
#
_entry.id   AF-A0A223KUG1-F1
#
_cell.length_a   1.000
_cell.length_b   1.000
_cell.length_c   1.000
_cell.angle_alpha   90.00
_cell.angle_beta   90.00
_cell.angle_gamma   90.00
#
_symmetry.space_group_name_H-M   'P 1'
#
loop_
_entity.id
_entity.type
_entity.pdbx_description
1 polymer ?
#
loop_
_entity_poly.entity_id
_entity_poly.type
_entity_poly.pdbx_seq_one_letter_code
_entity_poly.pdbx_strand_id
1 'polypeptide(L)'
;MAIRIETQKPEIPVEIGKLKFSFDVSDDALKRLRTSAAEVQKEIENLKNKGDEHAEKSAREALQKGYDLLLGEGTFAKVYEQTPSLHYVMEYYVKLADGIEKELKALGKGNYQQEKAQKYLNKRKHRPKNR
;
A
#
# COMPACT_ATOMS: atom_id res chain seq x y z
N MET A 1 -39.00 -8.25 -8.62
CA MET A 1 -37.68 -8.67 -9.16
C MET A 1 -36.61 -8.20 -8.21
N ALA A 2 -35.70 -9.08 -7.79
CA ALA A 2 -34.55 -8.71 -6.96
C ALA A 2 -33.30 -8.76 -7.83
N ILE A 3 -32.52 -7.68 -7.83
CA ILE A 3 -31.20 -7.64 -8.46
C ILE A 3 -30.23 -8.31 -7.48
N ARG A 4 -29.62 -9.44 -7.85
CA ARG A 4 -28.50 -10.04 -7.12
C ARG A 4 -27.19 -9.45 -7.66
N ILE A 5 -26.39 -8.88 -6.78
CA ILE A 5 -25.05 -8.37 -7.08
C ILE A 5 -24.05 -9.24 -6.32
N GLU A 6 -23.10 -9.84 -7.02
CA GLU A 6 -22.02 -10.61 -6.40
C GLU A 6 -20.98 -9.65 -5.81
N THR A 7 -20.71 -9.77 -4.51
CA THR A 7 -19.70 -8.95 -3.84
C THR A 7 -18.33 -9.59 -4.04
N GLN A 8 -17.44 -8.92 -4.77
CA GLN A 8 -16.03 -9.31 -4.82
C GLN A 8 -15.34 -8.80 -3.55
N LYS A 9 -14.61 -9.67 -2.85
CA LYS A 9 -13.63 -9.26 -1.84
C LYS A 9 -12.39 -8.76 -2.58
N PRO A 10 -12.10 -7.46 -2.56
CA PRO A 10 -11.00 -6.95 -3.35
C PRO A 10 -9.72 -7.15 -2.55
N GLU A 11 -9.15 -8.34 -2.62
CA GLU A 11 -7.88 -8.69 -1.97
C GLU A 11 -6.81 -8.96 -3.05
N ILE A 12 -5.62 -8.42 -2.88
CA ILE A 12 -4.45 -8.71 -3.73
C ILE A 12 -3.61 -9.78 -3.03
N PRO A 13 -3.44 -10.98 -3.61
CA PRO A 13 -2.56 -11.99 -3.04
C PRO A 13 -1.10 -11.54 -3.16
N VAL A 14 -0.35 -11.68 -2.08
CA VAL A 14 1.07 -11.31 -2.01
C VAL A 14 1.87 -12.51 -1.56
N GLU A 15 2.90 -12.87 -2.33
CA GLU A 15 3.80 -13.97 -2.00
C GLU A 15 5.23 -13.43 -1.80
N ILE A 16 5.81 -13.70 -0.63
CA ILE A 16 7.20 -13.34 -0.28
C ILE A 16 7.92 -14.64 0.06
N GLY A 17 8.67 -15.18 -0.89
CA GLY A 17 9.35 -16.46 -0.73
C GLY A 17 8.35 -17.59 -0.49
N LYS A 18 8.38 -18.17 0.72
CA LYS A 18 7.43 -19.24 1.13
C LYS A 18 6.18 -18.71 1.85
N LEU A 19 6.12 -17.40 2.13
CA LEU A 19 5.02 -16.78 2.86
C LEU A 19 3.95 -16.29 1.90
N LYS A 20 2.69 -16.54 2.25
CA LYS A 20 1.52 -16.04 1.52
C LYS A 20 0.76 -15.08 2.42
N PHE A 21 0.44 -13.91 1.87
CA PHE A 21 -0.30 -12.84 2.51
C PHE A 21 -1.41 -12.36 1.57
N SER A 22 -2.36 -11.60 2.11
CA SER A 22 -3.34 -10.87 1.31
C SER A 22 -3.37 -9.41 1.71
N PHE A 23 -3.42 -8.52 0.72
CA PHE A 23 -3.58 -7.09 0.89
C PHE A 23 -5.04 -6.70 0.63
N ASP A 24 -5.70 -6.10 1.61
CA ASP A 24 -7.05 -5.58 1.43
C ASP A 24 -7.04 -4.29 0.60
N VAL A 25 -7.85 -4.23 -0.45
CA VAL A 25 -7.97 -3.07 -1.36
C VAL A 25 -9.12 -2.15 -0.92
N SER A 26 -9.34 -2.02 0.39
CA SER A 26 -10.23 -1.02 0.95
C SER A 26 -9.66 0.40 0.79
N ASP A 27 -10.55 1.40 0.72
CA ASP A 27 -10.14 2.81 0.59
C ASP A 27 -9.24 3.26 1.76
N ASP A 28 -9.42 2.69 2.95
CA ASP A 28 -8.60 2.99 4.12
C ASP A 28 -7.21 2.34 4.02
N ALA A 29 -7.11 1.10 3.52
CA ALA A 29 -5.83 0.46 3.24
C ALA A 29 -5.02 1.21 2.17
N LEU A 30 -5.69 1.72 1.13
CA LEU A 30 -5.10 2.56 0.09
C LEU A 30 -4.50 3.86 0.63
N LYS A 31 -5.21 4.54 1.54
CA LYS A 31 -4.66 5.74 2.22
C LYS A 31 -3.46 5.39 3.07
N ARG A 32 -3.53 4.30 3.83
CA ARG A 32 -2.44 3.83 4.70
C ARG A 32 -1.18 3.49 3.88
N LEU A 33 -1.33 2.79 2.75
CA LEU A 33 -0.22 2.47 1.84
C LEU A 33 0.53 3.72 1.38
N ARG A 34 -0.18 4.78 0.98
CA ARG A 34 0.47 6.02 0.51
C ARG A 34 1.24 6.73 1.62
N THR A 35 0.66 6.81 2.81
CA THR A 35 1.31 7.45 3.95
C THR A 35 2.51 6.63 4.42
N SER A 36 2.34 5.32 4.58
CA SER A 36 3.40 4.43 5.07
C SER A 36 4.56 4.32 4.10
N ALA A 37 4.30 4.22 2.79
CA ALA A 37 5.35 4.20 1.79
C ALA A 37 6.22 5.47 1.84
N ALA A 38 5.60 6.64 2.00
CA ALA A 38 6.34 7.91 2.11
C ALA A 38 7.17 8.02 3.39
N GLU A 39 6.65 7.53 4.53
CA GLU A 39 7.39 7.51 5.80
C GLU A 39 8.56 6.53 5.74
N VAL A 40 8.32 5.30 5.28
CA VAL A 40 9.37 4.28 5.13
C VAL A 40 10.45 4.75 4.17
N GLN A 41 10.09 5.41 3.07
CA GLN A 41 11.06 5.92 2.10
C GLN A 41 11.94 7.04 2.68
N LYS A 42 11.38 7.94 3.49
CA LYS A 42 12.17 8.97 4.19
C LYS A 42 13.16 8.35 5.17
N GLU A 43 12.73 7.38 5.97
CA GLU A 43 13.61 6.69 6.92
C GLU A 43 14.73 5.92 6.22
N ILE A 44 14.41 5.34 5.06
CA ILE A 44 15.39 4.70 4.16
C ILE A 44 16.42 5.70 3.61
N GLU A 45 16.01 6.90 3.20
CA GLU A 45 16.95 7.92 2.75
C GLU A 45 17.84 8.43 3.89
N ASN A 46 17.30 8.51 5.10
CA ASN A 46 18.09 8.88 6.29
C ASN A 46 19.19 7.86 6.59
N LEU A 47 18.92 6.56 6.44
CA LEU A 47 19.93 5.49 6.57
C LEU A 47 21.10 5.64 5.60
N LYS A 48 20.81 5.89 4.31
CA LYS A 48 21.86 5.99 3.29
C LYS A 48 22.87 7.10 3.59
N ASN A 49 22.45 8.11 4.34
CA ASN A 49 23.25 9.29 4.64
C ASN A 49 23.95 9.22 6.01
N LYS A 50 23.62 8.26 6.89
CA LYS A 50 24.21 8.13 8.24
C LYS A 50 24.46 6.68 8.60
N GLY A 51 25.73 6.29 8.75
CA GLY A 51 26.14 4.99 9.30
C GLY A 51 26.00 4.89 10.82
N ASP A 52 24.90 5.42 11.38
CA ASP A 52 24.61 5.39 12.82
C ASP A 52 23.78 4.15 13.16
N GLU A 53 24.13 3.41 14.23
CA GLU A 53 23.31 2.32 14.80
C GLU A 53 21.86 2.77 15.09
N HIS A 54 21.70 4.04 15.46
CA HIS A 54 20.38 4.65 15.69
C HIS A 54 19.52 4.68 14.42
N ALA A 55 20.15 4.90 13.25
CA ALA A 55 19.45 4.93 11.98
C ALA A 55 18.96 3.52 11.60
N GLU A 56 19.78 2.49 11.83
CA GLU A 56 19.41 1.08 11.57
C GLU A 56 18.19 0.66 12.39
N LYS A 57 18.14 1.06 13.66
CA LYS A 57 17.00 0.77 14.54
C LYS A 57 15.72 1.48 14.08
N SER A 58 15.81 2.76 13.73
CA SER A 58 14.68 3.54 13.20
C SER A 58 14.15 2.96 11.89
N ALA A 59 15.02 2.55 10.99
CA ALA A 59 14.60 1.93 9.74
C ALA A 59 13.93 0.57 9.93
N ARG A 60 14.41 -0.23 10.89
CA ARG A 60 13.77 -1.48 11.27
C ARG A 60 12.36 -1.25 11.79
N GLU A 61 12.15 -0.27 12.66
CA GLU A 61 10.82 0.10 13.16
C GLU A 61 9.91 0.62 12.04
N ALA A 62 10.45 1.42 11.11
CA ALA A 62 9.71 1.92 9.97
C ALA A 62 9.25 0.77 9.05
N LEU A 63 10.16 -0.15 8.71
CA LEU A 63 9.84 -1.33 7.90
C LEU A 63 8.82 -2.23 8.61
N GLN A 64 8.96 -2.44 9.92
CA GLN A 64 8.01 -3.22 10.70
C GLN A 64 6.60 -2.62 10.59
N LYS A 65 6.45 -1.33 10.87
CA LYS A 65 5.17 -0.62 10.70
C LYS A 65 4.67 -0.69 9.26
N GLY A 66 5.55 -0.53 8.27
CA GLY A 66 5.21 -0.61 6.86
C GLY A 66 4.61 -1.96 6.48
N TYR A 67 5.26 -3.06 6.87
CA TYR A 67 4.77 -4.42 6.62
C TYR A 67 3.47 -4.71 7.36
N ASP A 68 3.39 -4.32 8.64
CA ASP A 68 2.21 -4.57 9.46
C ASP A 68 0.98 -3.82 8.93
N LEU A 69 1.18 -2.61 8.38
CA LEU A 69 0.12 -1.82 7.75
C LEU A 69 -0.37 -2.42 6.42
N LEU A 70 0.49 -3.11 5.68
CA LEU A 70 0.14 -3.66 4.37
C LEU A 70 -0.42 -5.08 4.47
N LEU A 71 0.26 -5.95 5.20
CA LEU A 71 0.02 -7.40 5.19
C LEU A 71 -0.49 -7.92 6.54
N GLY A 72 -0.57 -7.05 7.55
CA GLY A 72 -1.02 -7.39 8.90
C GLY A 72 0.13 -7.62 9.88
N GLU A 73 -0.21 -7.55 11.17
CA GLU A 73 0.75 -7.57 12.28
C GLU A 73 1.65 -8.82 12.30
N GLY A 74 2.94 -8.60 12.55
CA GLY A 74 3.94 -9.66 12.64
C GLY A 74 4.45 -10.16 11.29
N THR A 75 4.05 -9.51 10.19
CA THR A 75 4.53 -9.88 8.85
C THR A 75 6.02 -9.61 8.71
N PHE A 76 6.50 -8.47 9.22
CA PHE A 76 7.92 -8.14 9.18
C PHE A 76 8.77 -9.23 9.85
N ALA A 77 8.39 -9.70 11.03
CA ALA A 77 9.13 -10.72 11.77
C ALA A 77 9.28 -12.01 10.95
N LYS A 78 8.19 -12.47 10.31
CA LYS A 78 8.21 -13.66 9.45
C LYS A 78 9.12 -13.49 8.22
N VAL A 79 9.08 -12.32 7.59
CA VAL A 79 9.94 -12.02 6.43
C VAL A 79 11.41 -11.92 6.86
N TYR A 80 11.68 -11.30 8.01
CA TYR A 80 13.02 -11.17 8.58
C TYR A 80 13.59 -12.52 9.05
N GLU A 81 12.76 -13.42 9.57
CA GLU A 81 13.19 -14.79 9.92
C GLU A 81 13.66 -15.58 8.69
N GLN A 82 13.02 -15.39 7.53
CA GLN A 82 13.45 -16.02 6.28
C GLN A 82 14.71 -15.39 5.69
N THR A 83 14.88 -14.08 5.88
CA THR A 83 16.05 -13.34 5.39
C THR A 83 16.48 -12.35 6.47
N PRO A 84 17.39 -12.75 7.38
CA PRO A 84 17.82 -11.92 8.51
C PRO A 84 18.82 -10.85 8.06
N SER A 85 18.38 -10.02 7.11
CA SER A 85 19.14 -8.91 6.55
C SER A 85 18.19 -7.78 6.22
N LEU A 86 18.35 -6.67 6.95
CA LEU A 86 17.48 -5.50 6.81
C LEU A 86 17.49 -4.93 5.39
N HIS A 87 18.64 -4.98 4.71
CA HIS A 87 18.80 -4.51 3.34
C HIS A 87 17.90 -5.26 2.35
N TYR A 88 17.88 -6.59 2.41
CA TYR A 88 17.02 -7.41 1.54
C TYR A 88 15.53 -7.25 1.90
N VAL A 89 15.20 -7.23 3.20
CA VAL A 89 13.82 -7.02 3.65
C VAL A 89 13.29 -5.65 3.19
N MET A 90 14.14 -4.64 3.19
CA MET A 90 13.83 -3.33 2.63
C MET A 90 13.58 -3.39 1.11
N GLU A 91 14.41 -4.11 0.35
CA GLU A 91 14.20 -4.29 -1.08
C GLU A 91 12.88 -5.01 -1.38
N TYR A 92 12.52 -6.03 -0.57
CA TYR A 92 11.25 -6.73 -0.68
C TYR A 92 10.07 -5.80 -0.40
N TYR A 93 10.19 -4.90 0.57
CA TYR A 93 9.16 -3.91 0.86
C TYR A 93 8.91 -2.96 -0.30
N VAL A 94 9.98 -2.46 -0.94
CA VAL A 94 9.85 -1.59 -2.12
C VAL A 94 9.17 -2.32 -3.28
N LYS A 95 9.57 -3.58 -3.55
CA LYS A 95 8.93 -4.42 -4.57
C LYS A 95 7.47 -4.70 -4.25
N LEU A 96 7.14 -4.93 -2.98
CA LEU A 96 5.78 -5.13 -2.50
C LEU A 96 4.92 -3.89 -2.77
N ALA A 97 5.39 -2.71 -2.37
CA ALA A 97 4.64 -1.47 -2.55
C ALA A 97 4.40 -1.16 -4.03
N ASP A 98 5.42 -1.30 -4.89
CA ASP A 98 5.31 -1.10 -6.34
C ASP A 98 4.40 -2.14 -7.00
N GLY A 99 4.50 -3.41 -6.59
CA GLY A 99 3.61 -4.49 -7.07
C GLY A 99 2.15 -4.22 -6.72
N ILE A 100 1.86 -3.86 -5.47
CA ILE A 100 0.51 -3.47 -5.05
C ILE A 100 0.03 -2.26 -5.86
N GLU A 101 0.85 -1.23 -6.05
CA GLU A 101 0.45 -0.05 -6.83
C GLU A 101 0.13 -0.39 -8.29
N LYS A 102 0.90 -1.27 -8.93
CA LYS A 102 0.65 -1.75 -10.30
C LYS A 102 -0.65 -2.54 -10.40
N GLU A 103 -0.90 -3.46 -9.48
CA GLU A 103 -2.17 -4.21 -9.42
C GLU A 103 -3.37 -3.27 -9.19
N LEU A 104 -3.22 -2.28 -8.31
CA LEU A 104 -4.25 -1.25 -8.10
C LEU A 104 -4.54 -0.44 -9.36
N LYS A 105 -3.51 -0.11 -10.15
CA LYS A 105 -3.68 0.55 -11.46
C LYS A 105 -4.38 -0.37 -12.46
N ALA A 106 -4.01 -1.65 -12.52
CA ALA A 106 -4.62 -2.66 -13.40
C ALA A 106 -6.11 -2.88 -13.08
N LEU A 107 -6.47 -2.86 -11.79
CA LEU A 107 -7.86 -2.93 -11.32
C LEU A 107 -8.66 -1.65 -11.59
N GLY A 108 -8.07 -0.63 -12.24
CA GLY A 108 -8.68 0.67 -12.46
C GLY A 108 -8.86 1.50 -11.19
N LYS A 109 -8.32 1.03 -10.05
CA LYS A 109 -8.43 1.67 -8.72
C LYS A 109 -7.32 2.68 -8.45
N GLY A 110 -6.24 2.68 -9.22
CA GLY A 110 -5.14 3.64 -9.11
C GLY A 110 -5.56 5.12 -9.24
N ASN A 111 -6.60 5.39 -10.06
CA ASN A 111 -7.16 6.73 -10.32
C ASN A 111 -8.67 6.85 -9.98
N TYR A 112 -9.31 5.79 -9.47
CA TYR A 112 -10.78 5.68 -9.33
C TYR A 112 -11.42 6.80 -8.49
N GLN A 113 -10.70 7.29 -7.48
CA GLN A 113 -11.14 8.42 -6.66
C GLN A 113 -11.10 9.76 -7.44
N GLN A 114 -10.09 9.96 -8.30
CA GLN A 114 -9.97 11.18 -9.12
C GLN A 114 -11.03 11.23 -10.24
N GLU A 115 -11.31 10.11 -10.92
CA GLU A 115 -12.33 10.06 -11.97
C GLU A 115 -13.76 10.20 -11.41
N LYS A 116 -14.08 9.61 -10.24
CA LYS A 116 -15.38 9.84 -9.59
C LYS A 116 -15.53 11.30 -9.17
N ALA A 117 -14.53 11.88 -8.52
CA ALA A 117 -14.56 13.29 -8.11
C ALA A 117 -14.83 14.21 -9.32
N GLN A 118 -14.14 13.98 -10.45
CA GLN A 118 -14.39 14.72 -11.69
C GLN A 118 -15.78 14.45 -12.28
N LYS A 119 -16.27 13.21 -12.29
CA LYS A 119 -17.64 12.90 -12.74
C LYS A 119 -18.70 13.60 -11.89
N TYR A 120 -18.56 13.68 -10.57
CA TYR A 120 -19.49 14.40 -9.71
C TYR A 120 -19.39 15.93 -9.87
N LEU A 121 -18.18 16.47 -10.03
CA LEU A 121 -17.96 17.91 -10.27
C LEU A 121 -18.50 18.36 -11.64
N ASN A 122 -18.33 17.55 -12.69
CA ASN A 122 -18.88 17.83 -14.01
C ASN A 122 -20.40 17.70 -14.07
N LYS A 123 -21.01 16.78 -13.29
CA LYS A 123 -22.48 16.66 -13.20
C LYS A 123 -23.14 17.89 -12.57
N ARG A 124 -22.44 18.62 -11.68
CA ARG A 124 -22.92 19.88 -11.10
C ARG A 124 -22.86 21.07 -12.07
N LYS A 125 -21.93 21.09 -13.03
CA LYS A 125 -21.82 22.17 -14.02
C LYS A 125 -22.93 22.14 -15.09
N HIS A 126 -23.59 21.00 -15.29
CA HIS A 126 -24.60 20.81 -16.34
C HIS A 126 -26.05 20.87 -15.84
N ARG A 127 -26.33 21.46 -14.67
CA ARG A 127 -27.72 21.78 -14.30
C ARG A 127 -28.12 23.03 -15.10
N PRO A 128 -28.99 22.96 -16.13
CA PRO A 128 -29.45 24.16 -16.80
C PRO A 128 -30.13 25.05 -15.76
N LYS A 129 -29.65 26.28 -15.66
CA LYS A 129 -30.33 27.35 -14.92
C LYS A 129 -31.62 27.61 -15.71
N ASN A 130 -32.73 27.03 -15.28
CA ASN A 130 -34.03 27.44 -15.82
C ASN A 130 -34.17 28.94 -15.58
N ARG A 131 -34.40 29.65 -16.70
CA ARG A 131 -34.72 31.08 -16.77
C ARG A 131 -35.98 31.38 -15.99
#